data_AF-F4KJV4-F1
#
_entry.id   AF-F4KJV4-F1
#
_cell.length_a   1.000
_cell.length_b   1.000
_cell.length_c   1.000
_cell.angle_alpha   90.00
_cell.angle_beta   90.00
_cell.angle_gamma   90.00
#
_symmetry.space_group_name_H-M   'P 1'
#
loop_
_entity.id
_entity.type
_entity.pdbx_description
1 polymer ?
#
loop_
_entity_poly.entity_id
_entity_poly.type
_entity_poly.pdbx_seq_one_letter_code
_entity_poly.pdbx_strand_id
1 'polypeptide(L)'
;MRRTTIFLLSLLLLTMAGALAQDTPAITIHTTLPEGSIFTLGIHCRQPIAIDWGDGEQVDYESDNYGVDGIQGEVHGDGWIRVWCEAPEGILSLYIGSDQRSQQVDSLDLSQLQGLKFLYCQNNLLSRLDVTACFRLMELNVAANRLSELDLKNAPLLDMLVCQNNQLKELDLSPVQSLIALRCEYNEISALDLRHFKQLTVLHCEGNPLTQLDISQNGALQQLFAHDTQITTWDLTPHSDLRVLDLSNIPSVSITWGAKDELRQIFLNNNELTGLSLPLLPQLDRLEVQDNDLTSISLAGIPMLKDFRCSNNQLQQLDLTPVGQLDYLFAEGNQLSHLDLSPVKGIKELLLSYNKLSQLDLSHSPELYLLWLTDNPIQELDIRPVPKLFSLFLDGCMLSDSALEAILKALPDIHTIEASERTAWWKKWLLIKRNPLAQTPDAQQAVTKGWKVDLLDAWPGRDNGISNVLEATQTRIIRSGERLALYPSEYTPSDFSLYLYDLSGVLVATATQLSQLSEIRLGDATQHYLCITIIDGATQRVLL
;
A
#
# COMPACT_ATOMS: atom_id res chain seq x y z
N MET A 1 62.52 -44.16 -15.92
CA MET A 1 62.44 -43.10 -14.88
C MET A 1 62.12 -41.71 -15.44
N ARG A 2 62.83 -41.16 -16.44
CA ARG A 2 62.60 -39.77 -16.93
C ARG A 2 61.19 -39.45 -17.47
N ARG A 3 60.47 -40.39 -18.10
CA ARG A 3 59.11 -40.13 -18.64
C ARG A 3 58.02 -40.10 -17.57
N THR A 4 58.16 -40.89 -16.51
CA THR A 4 57.20 -40.94 -15.40
C THR A 4 57.33 -39.68 -14.52
N THR A 5 58.54 -39.15 -14.37
CA THR A 5 58.77 -37.90 -13.62
C THR A 5 58.24 -36.66 -14.36
N ILE A 6 58.33 -36.63 -15.69
CA ILE A 6 57.75 -35.52 -16.49
C ILE A 6 56.22 -35.58 -16.49
N PHE A 7 55.62 -36.78 -16.52
CA PHE A 7 54.16 -36.94 -16.45
C PHE A 7 53.61 -36.60 -15.06
N LEU A 8 54.33 -36.98 -14.00
CA LEU A 8 54.00 -36.56 -12.62
C LEU A 8 54.24 -35.07 -12.39
N LEU A 9 55.26 -34.44 -13.00
CA LEU A 9 55.42 -32.98 -12.95
C LEU A 9 54.34 -32.24 -13.75
N SER A 10 53.91 -32.76 -14.90
CA SER A 10 52.80 -32.17 -15.65
C SER A 10 51.45 -32.39 -14.95
N LEU A 11 51.26 -33.50 -14.23
CA LEU A 11 50.08 -33.72 -13.41
C LEU A 11 50.12 -32.87 -12.13
N LEU A 12 51.30 -32.68 -11.51
CA LEU A 12 51.48 -31.76 -10.39
C LEU A 12 51.29 -30.30 -10.82
N LEU A 13 51.73 -29.93 -12.03
CA LEU A 13 51.52 -28.60 -12.62
C LEU A 13 50.06 -28.40 -13.05
N LEU A 14 49.34 -29.45 -13.46
CA LEU A 14 47.89 -29.38 -13.68
C LEU A 14 47.09 -29.33 -12.36
N THR A 15 47.55 -29.96 -11.28
CA THR A 15 46.91 -29.83 -9.96
C THR A 15 47.30 -28.54 -9.22
N MET A 16 48.45 -27.93 -9.54
CA MET A 16 48.84 -26.60 -9.04
C MET A 16 48.33 -25.46 -9.92
N ALA A 17 47.84 -25.74 -11.13
CA ALA A 17 47.10 -24.77 -11.95
C ALA A 17 45.59 -24.71 -11.59
N GLY A 18 45.11 -25.57 -10.70
CA GLY A 18 43.74 -25.60 -10.20
C GLY A 18 43.48 -24.72 -8.97
N ALA A 19 44.44 -23.88 -8.58
CA ALA A 19 44.29 -22.92 -7.49
C ALA A 19 44.94 -21.58 -7.90
N LEU A 20 44.56 -21.05 -9.05
CA LEU A 20 44.60 -19.61 -9.23
C LEU A 20 43.27 -19.11 -8.68
N ALA A 21 43.28 -18.62 -7.44
CA ALA A 21 42.17 -17.86 -6.90
C ALA A 21 41.75 -16.83 -7.96
N GLN A 22 40.46 -16.72 -8.23
CA GLN A 22 39.93 -15.81 -9.23
C GLN A 22 40.38 -14.39 -8.87
N ASP A 23 41.31 -13.73 -9.57
CA ASP A 23 41.86 -12.42 -9.15
C ASP A 23 40.80 -11.31 -8.99
N THR A 24 39.56 -11.58 -9.43
CA THR A 24 38.40 -10.70 -9.34
C THR A 24 37.28 -11.36 -8.54
N PRO A 25 36.69 -10.67 -7.55
CA PRO A 25 35.49 -11.14 -6.84
C PRO A 25 34.33 -11.45 -7.81
N ALA A 26 33.51 -12.44 -7.47
CA ALA A 26 32.30 -12.79 -8.20
C ALA A 26 31.21 -11.70 -8.04
N ILE A 27 31.15 -11.07 -6.86
CA ILE A 27 30.25 -9.97 -6.54
C ILE A 27 31.05 -8.91 -5.79
N THR A 28 30.87 -7.65 -6.16
CA THR A 28 31.38 -6.52 -5.39
C THR A 28 30.23 -5.58 -5.02
N ILE A 29 30.10 -5.27 -3.74
CA ILE A 29 29.04 -4.44 -3.16
C ILE A 29 29.70 -3.28 -2.42
N HIS A 30 29.16 -2.07 -2.57
CA HIS A 30 29.47 -0.96 -1.67
C HIS A 30 28.20 -0.54 -0.93
N THR A 31 28.32 -0.36 0.38
CA THR A 31 27.27 0.14 1.25
C THR A 31 27.72 1.40 1.98
N THR A 32 26.79 2.33 2.19
CA THR A 32 27.04 3.52 3.02
C THR A 32 26.70 3.29 4.49
N LEU A 33 26.39 2.05 4.89
CA LEU A 33 26.19 1.71 6.30
C LEU A 33 27.45 2.08 7.13
N PRO A 34 27.28 2.64 8.34
CA PRO A 34 28.42 2.90 9.22
C PRO A 34 29.20 1.62 9.53
N GLU A 35 30.51 1.74 9.68
CA GLU A 35 31.36 0.67 10.22
C GLU A 35 30.78 0.12 11.54
N GLY A 36 30.77 -1.20 11.68
CA GLY A 36 30.12 -1.88 12.81
C GLY A 36 28.65 -2.24 12.58
N SER A 37 28.04 -1.80 11.48
CA SER A 37 26.66 -2.16 11.15
C SER A 37 26.57 -3.60 10.65
N ILE A 38 25.46 -4.29 10.95
CA ILE A 38 25.19 -5.61 10.40
C ILE A 38 24.64 -5.48 8.98
N PHE A 39 25.36 -6.02 8.00
CA PHE A 39 24.88 -6.24 6.65
C PHE A 39 24.24 -7.62 6.55
N THR A 40 23.16 -7.74 5.76
CA THR A 40 22.53 -9.05 5.47
C THR A 40 22.55 -9.30 3.96
N LEU A 41 23.14 -10.42 3.57
CA LEU A 41 23.28 -10.88 2.20
C LEU A 41 22.58 -12.22 2.02
N GLY A 42 21.46 -12.23 1.29
CA GLY A 42 20.84 -13.47 0.86
C GLY A 42 21.47 -13.96 -0.44
N ILE A 43 21.90 -15.21 -0.48
CA ILE A 43 22.51 -15.80 -1.67
C ILE A 43 22.14 -17.26 -1.81
N HIS A 44 21.85 -17.69 -3.05
CA HIS A 44 21.72 -19.10 -3.38
C HIS A 44 22.87 -19.48 -4.31
N CYS A 45 23.81 -20.27 -3.79
CA CYS A 45 25.00 -20.71 -4.49
C CYS A 45 25.09 -22.24 -4.54
N ARG A 46 25.57 -22.78 -5.66
CA ARG A 46 25.79 -24.23 -5.85
C ARG A 46 27.21 -24.67 -5.52
N GLN A 47 28.08 -23.75 -5.17
CA GLN A 47 29.46 -23.97 -4.78
C GLN A 47 29.75 -23.12 -3.54
N PRO A 48 30.74 -23.49 -2.71
CA PRO A 48 31.17 -22.66 -1.61
C PRO A 48 31.53 -21.25 -2.08
N ILE A 49 31.32 -20.29 -1.19
CA ILE A 49 31.66 -18.88 -1.39
C ILE A 49 32.49 -18.40 -0.21
N ALA A 50 33.30 -17.38 -0.43
CA ALA A 50 34.02 -16.70 0.64
C ALA A 50 33.64 -15.21 0.62
N ILE A 51 33.37 -14.63 1.78
CA ILE A 51 32.94 -13.23 1.90
C ILE A 51 33.95 -12.46 2.74
N ASP A 52 34.44 -11.37 2.18
CA ASP A 52 35.19 -10.31 2.88
C ASP A 52 34.23 -9.15 3.14
N TRP A 53 34.07 -8.78 4.41
CA TRP A 53 33.14 -7.73 4.86
C TRP A 53 33.77 -6.33 4.94
N GLY A 54 35.01 -6.19 4.46
CA GLY A 54 35.74 -4.92 4.34
C GLY A 54 37.04 -4.86 5.15
N ASP A 55 37.33 -5.87 5.97
CA ASP A 55 38.54 -5.97 6.78
C ASP A 55 39.69 -6.72 6.07
N GLY A 56 39.40 -7.33 4.91
CA GLY A 56 40.34 -8.12 4.13
C GLY A 56 40.46 -9.58 4.59
N GLU A 57 39.71 -9.99 5.61
CA GLU A 57 39.60 -11.39 6.03
C GLU A 57 38.40 -12.06 5.34
N GLN A 58 38.64 -13.21 4.71
CA GLN A 58 37.58 -13.97 4.05
C GLN A 58 36.98 -15.01 5.00
N VAL A 59 35.65 -15.05 5.08
CA VAL A 59 34.90 -16.08 5.79
C VAL A 59 34.27 -17.02 4.78
N ASP A 60 34.56 -18.32 4.91
CA ASP A 60 34.03 -19.37 4.03
C ASP A 60 32.61 -19.79 4.42
N TYR A 61 31.78 -20.00 3.41
CA TYR A 61 30.42 -20.49 3.51
C TYR A 61 30.22 -21.64 2.52
N GLU A 62 29.55 -22.70 2.97
CA GLU A 62 29.23 -23.87 2.15
C GLU A 62 28.24 -23.52 1.02
N SER A 63 28.08 -24.42 0.05
CA SER A 63 27.02 -24.26 -0.95
C SER A 63 25.65 -24.46 -0.30
N ASP A 64 24.82 -23.42 -0.29
CA ASP A 64 23.45 -23.49 0.23
C ASP A 64 22.54 -22.45 -0.43
N ASN A 65 21.25 -22.53 -0.13
CA ASN A 65 20.31 -21.43 -0.30
C ASN A 65 20.12 -20.71 1.04
N TYR A 66 20.86 -19.64 1.23
CA TYR A 66 20.80 -18.83 2.45
C TYR A 66 19.49 -18.02 2.57
N GLY A 67 18.61 -18.01 1.56
CA GLY A 67 17.33 -17.31 1.62
C GLY A 67 17.47 -15.79 1.77
N VAL A 68 16.37 -15.10 2.12
CA VAL A 68 16.33 -13.62 2.21
C VAL A 68 17.00 -13.08 3.47
N ASP A 69 16.90 -13.79 4.60
CA ASP A 69 17.53 -13.40 5.87
C ASP A 69 19.02 -13.78 5.96
N GLY A 70 19.63 -14.17 4.84
CA GLY A 70 20.76 -15.09 4.73
C GLY A 70 21.98 -14.85 5.61
N ILE A 71 23.10 -14.50 4.99
CA ILE A 71 24.38 -14.40 5.67
C ILE A 71 24.50 -13.00 6.27
N GLN A 72 24.89 -12.93 7.54
CA GLN A 72 25.11 -11.67 8.24
C GLN A 72 26.59 -11.47 8.56
N GLY A 73 27.06 -10.24 8.38
CA GLY A 73 28.42 -9.83 8.73
C GLY A 73 28.46 -8.36 9.12
N GLU A 74 29.48 -8.01 9.88
CA GLU A 74 29.73 -6.63 10.30
C GLU A 74 30.46 -5.88 9.18
N VAL A 75 29.95 -4.70 8.80
CA VAL A 75 30.59 -3.85 7.79
C VAL A 75 31.86 -3.25 8.36
N HIS A 76 32.97 -3.40 7.64
CA HIS A 76 34.27 -2.85 8.02
C HIS A 76 34.79 -1.81 7.02
N GLY A 77 35.68 -0.94 7.49
CA GLY A 77 36.43 -0.02 6.63
C GLY A 77 35.54 0.95 5.86
N ASP A 78 35.75 1.04 4.55
CA ASP A 78 35.03 1.94 3.65
C ASP A 78 33.77 1.31 3.02
N GLY A 79 33.26 0.20 3.58
CA GLY A 79 31.94 -0.35 3.19
C GLY A 79 31.94 -1.24 1.96
N TRP A 80 33.12 -1.64 1.45
CA TRP A 80 33.22 -2.62 0.36
C TRP A 80 33.12 -4.05 0.87
N ILE A 81 32.13 -4.78 0.38
CA ILE A 81 31.93 -6.20 0.62
C ILE A 81 32.24 -6.96 -0.68
N ARG A 82 33.03 -8.03 -0.59
CA ARG A 82 33.48 -8.83 -1.74
C ARG A 82 33.13 -10.29 -1.54
N VAL A 83 32.46 -10.88 -2.52
CA VAL A 83 32.10 -12.29 -2.53
C VAL A 83 32.92 -13.02 -3.58
N TRP A 84 33.63 -14.06 -3.18
CA TRP A 84 34.47 -14.90 -4.01
C TRP A 84 33.77 -16.25 -4.23
N CYS A 85 33.84 -16.77 -5.45
CA CYS A 85 33.32 -18.08 -5.79
C CYS A 85 34.10 -18.63 -6.99
N GLU A 86 34.58 -19.88 -6.91
CA GLU A 86 35.35 -20.48 -8.01
C GLU A 86 34.54 -20.64 -9.31
N ALA A 87 33.22 -20.76 -9.21
CA ALA A 87 32.29 -20.90 -10.33
C ALA A 87 31.08 -19.97 -10.15
N PRO A 88 31.20 -18.66 -10.47
CA PRO A 88 30.14 -17.66 -10.27
C PRO A 88 28.82 -17.98 -11.01
N GLU A 89 28.85 -18.78 -12.07
CA GLU A 89 27.66 -19.29 -12.74
C GLU A 89 26.79 -20.22 -11.86
N GLY A 90 27.34 -20.67 -10.73
CA GLY A 90 26.64 -21.40 -9.69
C GLY A 90 25.81 -20.53 -8.75
N ILE A 91 25.94 -19.20 -8.81
CA ILE A 91 25.13 -18.25 -8.04
C ILE A 91 23.83 -18.00 -8.81
N LEU A 92 22.71 -18.42 -8.23
CA LEU A 92 21.39 -18.44 -8.88
C LEU A 92 20.46 -17.33 -8.39
N SER A 93 20.57 -16.94 -7.12
CA SER A 93 19.75 -15.89 -6.53
C SER A 93 20.60 -14.97 -5.67
N LEU A 94 20.30 -13.68 -5.70
CA LEU A 94 20.93 -12.66 -4.87
C LEU A 94 19.84 -11.76 -4.27
N TYR A 95 19.91 -11.56 -2.95
CA TYR A 95 18.99 -10.72 -2.17
C TYR A 95 19.80 -9.72 -1.35
N ILE A 96 19.60 -8.43 -1.64
CA ILE A 96 20.29 -7.31 -1.00
C ILE A 96 19.22 -6.31 -0.56
N GLY A 97 18.87 -6.34 0.73
CA GLY A 97 17.74 -5.58 1.27
C GLY A 97 16.42 -6.35 1.20
N SER A 98 15.40 -5.77 1.84
CA SER A 98 14.04 -6.30 1.87
C SER A 98 13.02 -5.17 1.85
N ASP A 99 11.74 -5.49 1.72
CA ASP A 99 10.64 -4.52 1.69
C ASP A 99 10.59 -3.60 2.93
N GLN A 100 11.23 -3.99 4.03
CA GLN A 100 11.22 -3.27 5.30
C GLN A 100 12.61 -2.80 5.76
N ARG A 101 13.69 -3.19 5.08
CA ARG A 101 15.06 -2.94 5.54
C ARG A 101 15.98 -2.62 4.37
N SER A 102 16.47 -1.38 4.34
CA SER A 102 17.55 -0.96 3.45
C SER A 102 18.90 -1.48 3.93
N GLN A 103 19.76 -1.87 2.99
CA GLN A 103 21.18 -2.17 3.24
C GLN A 103 22.08 -1.00 2.79
N GLN A 104 21.48 0.14 2.44
CA GLN A 104 22.13 1.35 1.93
C GLN A 104 23.16 1.10 0.82
N VAL A 105 22.89 0.14 -0.07
CA VAL A 105 23.80 -0.21 -1.17
C VAL A 105 23.71 0.84 -2.26
N ASP A 106 24.83 1.46 -2.63
CA ASP A 106 24.90 2.50 -3.67
C ASP A 106 25.67 2.03 -4.93
N SER A 107 26.40 0.91 -4.84
CA SER A 107 27.08 0.26 -5.96
C SER A 107 27.01 -1.26 -5.87
N LEU A 108 26.74 -1.90 -7.00
CA LEU A 108 26.64 -3.35 -7.14
C LEU A 108 27.24 -3.78 -8.49
N ASP A 109 28.27 -4.63 -8.45
CA ASP A 109 28.88 -5.25 -9.64
C ASP A 109 28.53 -6.74 -9.70
N LEU A 110 27.85 -7.11 -10.78
CA LEU A 110 27.36 -8.46 -11.09
C LEU A 110 27.98 -9.02 -12.38
N SER A 111 29.07 -8.44 -12.87
CA SER A 111 29.66 -8.74 -14.18
C SER A 111 30.06 -10.22 -14.36
N GLN A 112 30.26 -10.96 -13.28
CA GLN A 112 30.59 -12.39 -13.31
C GLN A 112 29.35 -13.31 -13.24
N LEU A 113 28.16 -12.80 -12.92
CA LEU A 113 27.00 -13.62 -12.56
C LEU A 113 26.14 -14.07 -13.75
N GLN A 114 26.74 -14.83 -14.67
CA GLN A 114 26.06 -15.37 -15.86
C GLN A 114 24.97 -16.42 -15.54
N GLY A 115 25.02 -16.99 -14.33
CA GLY A 115 24.06 -17.98 -13.84
C GLY A 115 22.83 -17.38 -13.14
N LEU A 116 22.84 -16.08 -12.85
CA LEU A 116 21.84 -15.43 -12.00
C LEU A 116 20.45 -15.48 -12.64
N LYS A 117 19.48 -15.94 -11.86
CA LYS A 117 18.07 -16.05 -12.26
C LYS A 117 17.18 -15.07 -11.52
N PHE A 118 17.52 -14.78 -10.27
CA PHE A 118 16.69 -13.93 -9.41
C PHE A 118 17.57 -12.87 -8.75
N LEU A 119 17.26 -11.61 -8.99
CA LEU A 119 17.94 -10.48 -8.37
C LEU A 119 16.93 -9.61 -7.64
N TYR A 120 17.08 -9.52 -6.32
CA TYR A 120 16.29 -8.64 -5.47
C TYR A 120 17.25 -7.68 -4.77
N CYS A 121 17.20 -6.40 -5.13
CA CYS A 121 18.04 -5.35 -4.56
C CYS A 121 17.22 -4.10 -4.24
N GLN A 122 15.95 -4.29 -3.87
CA GLN A 122 15.03 -3.20 -3.55
C GLN A 122 15.42 -2.45 -2.27
N ASN A 123 14.89 -1.23 -2.11
CA ASN A 123 15.10 -0.36 -0.96
C ASN A 123 16.58 -0.06 -0.71
N ASN A 124 17.30 0.38 -1.74
CA ASN A 124 18.71 0.76 -1.65
C ASN A 124 18.95 2.13 -2.30
N LEU A 125 20.21 2.47 -2.55
CA LEU A 125 20.65 3.77 -3.03
C LEU A 125 21.23 3.70 -4.46
N LEU A 126 20.97 2.61 -5.19
CA LEU A 126 21.54 2.37 -6.51
C LEU A 126 21.10 3.47 -7.49
N SER A 127 22.07 4.16 -8.08
CA SER A 127 21.84 5.15 -9.15
C SER A 127 22.00 4.55 -10.55
N ARG A 128 22.66 3.38 -10.62
CA ARG A 128 22.87 2.58 -11.83
C ARG A 128 22.88 1.10 -11.45
N LEU A 129 22.49 0.25 -12.38
CA LEU A 129 22.64 -1.20 -12.26
C LEU A 129 22.95 -1.77 -13.64
N ASP A 130 24.04 -2.52 -13.75
CA ASP A 130 24.40 -3.24 -14.97
C ASP A 130 24.05 -4.72 -14.82
N VAL A 131 23.03 -5.17 -15.57
CA VAL A 131 22.60 -6.57 -15.65
C VAL A 131 23.00 -7.24 -16.97
N THR A 132 23.89 -6.63 -17.75
CA THR A 132 24.28 -7.09 -19.09
C THR A 132 24.81 -8.53 -19.10
N ALA A 133 25.51 -8.94 -18.04
CA ALA A 133 26.05 -10.30 -17.89
C ALA A 133 25.00 -11.33 -17.42
N CYS A 134 23.89 -10.88 -16.84
CA CYS A 134 22.88 -11.73 -16.19
C CYS A 134 21.82 -12.24 -17.19
N PHE A 135 22.26 -12.88 -18.28
CA PHE A 135 21.35 -13.25 -19.39
C PHE A 135 20.34 -14.38 -19.09
N ARG A 136 20.40 -14.94 -17.88
CA ARG A 136 19.46 -15.95 -17.37
C ARG A 136 18.43 -15.39 -16.39
N LEU A 137 18.42 -14.08 -16.20
CA LEU A 137 17.54 -13.39 -15.27
C LEU A 137 16.07 -13.62 -15.66
N MET A 138 15.29 -14.10 -14.70
CA MET A 138 13.86 -14.38 -14.79
C MET A 138 13.07 -13.35 -13.98
N GLU A 139 13.54 -13.03 -12.77
CA GLU A 139 12.93 -12.00 -11.94
C GLU A 139 13.96 -10.94 -11.54
N LEU A 140 13.55 -9.68 -11.68
CA LEU A 140 14.34 -8.52 -11.31
C LEU A 140 13.51 -7.58 -10.44
N ASN A 141 13.93 -7.40 -9.18
CA ASN A 141 13.38 -6.40 -8.28
C ASN A 141 14.45 -5.36 -7.92
N VAL A 142 14.25 -4.14 -8.42
CA VAL A 142 15.09 -2.95 -8.19
C VAL A 142 14.27 -1.81 -7.59
N ALA A 143 13.11 -2.10 -7.01
CA ALA A 143 12.20 -1.08 -6.48
C ALA A 143 12.85 -0.19 -5.42
N ALA A 144 12.39 1.06 -5.30
CA ALA A 144 12.86 2.01 -4.29
C ALA A 144 14.38 2.16 -4.30
N ASN A 145 14.89 2.57 -5.46
CA ASN A 145 16.28 2.95 -5.68
C ASN A 145 16.31 4.36 -6.30
N ARG A 146 17.41 4.75 -6.94
CA ARG A 146 17.59 6.06 -7.60
C ARG A 146 17.94 5.88 -9.08
N LEU A 147 17.47 4.80 -9.70
CA LEU A 147 17.78 4.48 -11.10
C LEU A 147 17.10 5.49 -12.02
N SER A 148 17.88 6.09 -12.92
CA SER A 148 17.36 6.96 -13.99
C SER A 148 17.27 6.24 -15.35
N GLU A 149 17.96 5.10 -15.47
CA GLU A 149 17.96 4.21 -16.62
C GLU A 149 18.01 2.76 -16.16
N LEU A 150 17.46 1.85 -16.97
CA LEU A 150 17.55 0.40 -16.77
C LEU A 150 17.67 -0.28 -18.14
N ASP A 151 18.86 -0.82 -18.46
CA ASP A 151 19.09 -1.53 -19.72
C ASP A 151 18.75 -3.02 -19.57
N LEU A 152 17.76 -3.48 -20.34
CA LEU A 152 17.26 -4.86 -20.34
C LEU A 152 17.60 -5.63 -21.61
N LYS A 153 18.50 -5.12 -22.47
CA LYS A 153 18.84 -5.74 -23.78
C LYS A 153 19.24 -7.22 -23.70
N ASN A 154 19.87 -7.61 -22.59
CA ASN A 154 20.33 -8.98 -22.37
C ASN A 154 19.47 -9.77 -21.38
N ALA A 155 18.24 -9.36 -21.07
CA ALA A 155 17.34 -10.08 -20.18
C ALA A 155 16.12 -10.72 -20.91
N PRO A 156 16.33 -11.57 -21.94
CA PRO A 156 15.23 -12.06 -22.78
C PRO A 156 14.26 -13.03 -22.06
N LEU A 157 14.71 -13.61 -20.94
CA LEU A 157 13.96 -14.58 -20.14
C LEU A 157 13.19 -13.94 -18.99
N LEU A 158 13.24 -12.61 -18.85
CA LEU A 158 12.57 -11.90 -17.77
C LEU A 158 11.05 -12.09 -17.86
N ASP A 159 10.46 -12.63 -16.80
CA ASP A 159 9.02 -12.84 -16.66
C ASP A 159 8.40 -11.94 -15.57
N MET A 160 9.20 -11.46 -14.62
CA MET A 160 8.79 -10.47 -13.62
C MET A 160 9.78 -9.31 -13.54
N LEU A 161 9.27 -8.09 -13.70
CA LEU A 161 10.02 -6.85 -13.49
C LEU A 161 9.33 -5.98 -12.44
N VAL A 162 10.07 -5.65 -11.39
CA VAL A 162 9.64 -4.79 -10.28
C VAL A 162 10.64 -3.65 -10.15
N CYS A 163 10.26 -2.47 -10.63
CA CYS A 163 11.13 -1.29 -10.73
C CYS A 163 10.48 0.00 -10.22
N GLN A 164 9.43 -0.11 -9.40
CA GLN A 164 8.72 1.05 -8.88
C GLN A 164 9.58 1.95 -8.00
N ASN A 165 9.13 3.20 -7.80
CA ASN A 165 9.83 4.19 -6.96
C ASN A 165 11.29 4.37 -7.39
N ASN A 166 11.48 4.70 -8.66
CA ASN A 166 12.77 5.09 -9.24
C ASN A 166 12.59 6.42 -10.00
N GLN A 167 13.55 6.80 -10.84
CA GLN A 167 13.55 8.04 -11.62
C GLN A 167 13.58 7.72 -13.13
N LEU A 168 13.03 6.58 -13.54
CA LEU A 168 13.06 6.11 -14.92
C LEU A 168 12.19 7.00 -15.80
N LYS A 169 12.76 7.57 -16.86
CA LYS A 169 12.03 8.37 -17.86
C LYS A 169 11.57 7.55 -19.06
N GLU A 170 12.33 6.51 -19.36
CA GLU A 170 12.09 5.57 -20.44
C GLU A 170 12.29 4.15 -19.91
N LEU A 171 11.49 3.22 -20.39
CA LEU A 171 11.61 1.79 -20.09
C LEU A 171 11.41 0.99 -21.39
N ASP A 172 12.51 0.64 -22.05
CA ASP A 172 12.48 -0.17 -23.26
C ASP A 172 12.33 -1.65 -22.91
N LEU A 173 11.12 -2.17 -23.13
CA LEU A 173 10.78 -3.58 -22.91
C LEU A 173 10.88 -4.43 -24.18
N SER A 174 11.26 -3.86 -25.33
CA SER A 174 11.36 -4.61 -26.60
C SER A 174 12.32 -5.82 -26.58
N PRO A 175 13.38 -5.88 -25.76
CA PRO A 175 14.23 -7.07 -25.65
C PRO A 175 13.60 -8.21 -24.83
N VAL A 176 12.61 -7.91 -23.99
CA VAL A 176 11.93 -8.87 -23.11
C VAL A 176 10.80 -9.55 -23.87
N GLN A 177 10.68 -10.88 -23.76
CA GLN A 177 9.73 -11.66 -24.58
C GLN A 177 8.58 -12.29 -23.81
N SER A 178 8.72 -12.44 -22.48
CA SER A 178 7.87 -13.35 -21.70
C SER A 178 7.32 -12.73 -20.42
N LEU A 179 7.21 -11.40 -20.35
CA LEU A 179 6.77 -10.71 -19.13
C LEU A 179 5.33 -11.11 -18.74
N ILE A 180 5.18 -11.57 -17.50
CA ILE A 180 3.92 -11.98 -16.85
C ILE A 180 3.47 -10.91 -15.85
N ALA A 181 4.41 -10.22 -15.20
CA ALA A 181 4.13 -9.15 -14.25
C ALA A 181 5.07 -7.96 -14.45
N LEU A 182 4.48 -6.77 -14.55
CA LEU A 182 5.20 -5.49 -14.62
C LEU A 182 4.74 -4.58 -13.48
N ARG A 183 5.70 -4.16 -12.66
CA ARG A 183 5.54 -3.09 -11.67
C ARG A 183 6.54 -1.99 -11.96
N CYS A 184 6.04 -0.86 -12.41
CA CYS A 184 6.84 0.30 -12.82
C CYS A 184 6.26 1.62 -12.28
N GLU A 185 5.39 1.53 -11.28
CA GLU A 185 4.72 2.67 -10.66
C GLU A 185 5.70 3.68 -10.04
N TYR A 186 5.25 4.93 -9.92
CA TYR A 186 6.02 6.04 -9.33
C TYR A 186 7.42 6.19 -9.96
N ASN A 187 7.42 6.38 -11.27
CA ASN A 187 8.58 6.77 -12.08
C ASN A 187 8.22 8.01 -12.91
N GLU A 188 9.04 8.38 -13.88
CA GLU A 188 8.82 9.49 -14.81
C GLU A 188 8.50 8.98 -16.24
N ILE A 189 7.93 7.77 -16.37
CA ILE A 189 7.74 7.10 -17.66
C ILE A 189 6.58 7.74 -18.44
N SER A 190 6.86 8.28 -19.62
CA SER A 190 5.83 8.91 -20.46
C SER A 190 5.20 7.99 -21.51
N ALA A 191 5.79 6.84 -21.79
CA ALA A 191 5.28 5.87 -22.75
C ALA A 191 5.71 4.44 -22.42
N LEU A 192 4.84 3.46 -22.68
CA LEU A 192 5.10 2.03 -22.54
C LEU A 192 4.55 1.27 -23.76
N ASP A 193 5.32 0.34 -24.30
CA ASP A 193 4.87 -0.59 -25.35
C ASP A 193 4.71 -2.00 -24.76
N LEU A 194 3.46 -2.42 -24.58
CA LEU A 194 3.11 -3.71 -23.98
C LEU A 194 2.55 -4.72 -24.98
N ARG A 195 2.51 -4.39 -26.28
CA ARG A 195 1.75 -5.13 -27.31
C ARG A 195 2.20 -6.58 -27.50
N HIS A 196 3.43 -6.91 -27.11
CA HIS A 196 4.00 -8.25 -27.25
C HIS A 196 3.68 -9.17 -26.06
N PHE A 197 3.30 -8.63 -24.90
CA PHE A 197 3.13 -9.39 -23.65
C PHE A 197 1.74 -10.01 -23.50
N LYS A 198 1.43 -11.00 -24.34
CA LYS A 198 0.11 -11.67 -24.35
C LYS A 198 -0.22 -12.43 -23.06
N GLN A 199 0.80 -12.76 -22.26
CA GLN A 199 0.67 -13.46 -20.98
C GLN A 199 0.76 -12.52 -19.78
N LEU A 200 0.77 -11.19 -20.00
CA LEU A 200 0.81 -10.21 -18.91
C LEU A 200 -0.47 -10.34 -18.08
N THR A 201 -0.32 -10.63 -16.80
CA THR A 201 -1.42 -10.81 -15.83
C THR A 201 -1.53 -9.67 -14.84
N VAL A 202 -0.42 -8.98 -14.57
CA VAL A 202 -0.34 -7.89 -13.59
C VAL A 202 0.37 -6.70 -14.22
N LEU A 203 -0.28 -5.54 -14.17
CA LEU A 203 0.28 -4.26 -14.56
C LEU A 203 0.03 -3.22 -13.47
N HIS A 204 1.12 -2.71 -12.91
CA HIS A 204 1.16 -1.50 -12.10
C HIS A 204 1.96 -0.44 -12.86
N CYS A 205 1.32 0.68 -13.14
CA CYS A 205 1.90 1.81 -13.86
C CYS A 205 1.46 3.16 -13.30
N GLU A 206 0.80 3.14 -12.15
CA GLU A 206 0.31 4.30 -11.42
C GLU A 206 1.42 5.33 -11.12
N GLY A 207 1.03 6.60 -11.00
CA GLY A 207 1.97 7.69 -10.68
C GLY A 207 3.00 8.01 -11.78
N ASN A 208 2.84 7.48 -12.99
CA ASN A 208 3.64 7.86 -14.15
C ASN A 208 2.89 8.88 -15.04
N PRO A 209 3.60 9.79 -15.73
CA PRO A 209 3.01 10.77 -16.65
C PRO A 209 2.56 10.16 -17.99
N LEU A 210 1.99 8.95 -17.98
CA LEU A 210 1.45 8.27 -19.16
C LEU A 210 0.20 9.00 -19.65
N THR A 211 0.19 9.38 -20.93
CA THR A 211 -0.97 10.01 -21.58
C THR A 211 -1.75 9.04 -22.45
N GLN A 212 -1.12 7.93 -22.85
CA GLN A 212 -1.71 6.86 -23.63
C GLN A 212 -1.08 5.52 -23.25
N LEU A 213 -1.88 4.46 -23.33
CA LEU A 213 -1.40 3.10 -23.15
C LEU A 213 -2.30 2.14 -23.94
N ASP A 214 -1.70 1.40 -24.88
CA ASP A 214 -2.41 0.34 -25.61
C ASP A 214 -2.20 -1.00 -24.92
N ILE A 215 -3.24 -1.46 -24.20
CA ILE A 215 -3.29 -2.79 -23.58
C ILE A 215 -4.14 -3.79 -24.38
N SER A 216 -4.57 -3.46 -25.61
CA SER A 216 -5.53 -4.28 -26.37
C SER A 216 -5.07 -5.71 -26.65
N GLN A 217 -3.76 -5.96 -26.62
CA GLN A 217 -3.16 -7.29 -26.84
C GLN A 217 -2.90 -8.08 -25.55
N ASN A 218 -3.16 -7.49 -24.38
CA ASN A 218 -2.86 -8.06 -23.07
C ASN A 218 -4.11 -8.74 -22.47
N GLY A 219 -4.80 -9.58 -23.25
CA GLY A 219 -6.08 -10.19 -22.86
C GLY A 219 -6.05 -11.07 -21.60
N ALA A 220 -4.87 -11.48 -21.14
CA ALA A 220 -4.66 -12.24 -19.90
C ALA A 220 -4.58 -11.37 -18.63
N LEU A 221 -4.70 -10.03 -18.73
CA LEU A 221 -4.62 -9.14 -17.57
C LEU A 221 -5.70 -9.48 -16.54
N GLN A 222 -5.25 -9.70 -15.30
CA GLN A 222 -6.07 -9.96 -14.13
C GLN A 222 -6.07 -8.76 -13.17
N GLN A 223 -5.00 -7.97 -13.16
CA GLN A 223 -4.86 -6.81 -12.29
C GLN A 223 -4.31 -5.62 -13.07
N LEU A 224 -5.02 -4.51 -13.02
CA LEU A 224 -4.63 -3.25 -13.62
C LEU A 224 -4.71 -2.13 -12.58
N PHE A 225 -3.55 -1.59 -12.24
CA PHE A 225 -3.40 -0.39 -11.43
C PHE A 225 -2.80 0.71 -12.31
N ALA A 226 -3.60 1.75 -12.54
CA ALA A 226 -3.21 2.88 -13.37
C ALA A 226 -3.74 4.21 -12.81
N HIS A 227 -3.99 4.27 -11.49
CA HIS A 227 -4.34 5.51 -10.83
C HIS A 227 -3.24 6.57 -10.98
N ASP A 228 -3.59 7.84 -10.87
CA ASP A 228 -2.63 8.95 -11.01
C ASP A 228 -1.87 8.97 -12.35
N THR A 229 -2.46 8.38 -13.40
CA THR A 229 -2.00 8.54 -14.80
C THR A 229 -2.81 9.62 -15.51
N GLN A 230 -2.37 10.04 -16.70
CA GLN A 230 -3.09 11.02 -17.53
C GLN A 230 -3.94 10.33 -18.62
N ILE A 231 -4.22 9.03 -18.47
CA ILE A 231 -4.98 8.25 -19.44
C ILE A 231 -6.47 8.35 -19.12
N THR A 232 -7.19 9.17 -19.87
CA THR A 232 -8.62 9.43 -19.61
C THR A 232 -9.57 8.44 -20.29
N THR A 233 -9.09 7.54 -21.14
CA THR A 233 -9.95 6.60 -21.87
C THR A 233 -9.38 5.19 -21.83
N TRP A 234 -10.19 4.25 -21.34
CA TRP A 234 -9.82 2.85 -21.18
C TRP A 234 -10.81 1.96 -21.92
N ASP A 235 -10.31 1.23 -22.94
CA ASP A 235 -11.06 0.14 -23.54
C ASP A 235 -10.72 -1.18 -22.84
N LEU A 236 -11.64 -1.64 -22.00
CA LEU A 236 -11.48 -2.88 -21.26
C LEU A 236 -12.17 -4.06 -21.95
N THR A 237 -12.72 -3.89 -23.16
CA THR A 237 -13.39 -4.97 -23.91
C THR A 237 -12.56 -6.26 -24.02
N PRO A 238 -11.24 -6.22 -24.31
CA PRO A 238 -10.43 -7.44 -24.46
C PRO A 238 -10.15 -8.22 -23.17
N HIS A 239 -10.38 -7.62 -21.99
CA HIS A 239 -9.87 -8.11 -20.71
C HIS A 239 -10.94 -8.86 -19.92
N SER A 240 -11.38 -10.03 -20.40
CA SER A 240 -12.44 -10.82 -19.72
C SER A 240 -12.04 -11.34 -18.34
N ASP A 241 -10.75 -11.55 -18.13
CA ASP A 241 -10.19 -12.22 -16.95
C ASP A 241 -9.80 -11.21 -15.84
N LEU A 242 -10.10 -9.92 -16.04
CA LEU A 242 -9.76 -8.84 -15.11
C LEU A 242 -10.50 -9.04 -13.78
N ARG A 243 -9.75 -9.01 -12.67
CA ARG A 243 -10.24 -9.21 -11.29
C ARG A 243 -10.13 -7.96 -10.45
N VAL A 244 -9.12 -7.13 -10.67
CA VAL A 244 -8.89 -5.88 -9.95
C VAL A 244 -8.62 -4.77 -10.96
N LEU A 245 -9.34 -3.66 -10.79
CA LEU A 245 -9.20 -2.45 -11.59
C LEU A 245 -9.10 -1.24 -10.67
N ASP A 246 -8.01 -0.50 -10.78
CA ASP A 246 -7.86 0.80 -10.14
C ASP A 246 -7.51 1.88 -11.17
N LEU A 247 -8.45 2.79 -11.37
CA LEU A 247 -8.35 3.96 -12.25
C LEU A 247 -8.71 5.23 -11.47
N SER A 248 -8.29 5.32 -10.21
CA SER A 248 -8.53 6.48 -9.35
C SER A 248 -7.64 7.68 -9.73
N ASN A 249 -8.00 8.90 -9.34
CA ASN A 249 -7.22 10.12 -9.62
C ASN A 249 -6.99 10.40 -11.11
N ILE A 250 -7.98 10.10 -11.95
CA ILE A 250 -7.99 10.37 -13.39
C ILE A 250 -9.23 11.20 -13.71
N PRO A 251 -9.11 12.54 -13.72
CA PRO A 251 -10.22 13.43 -14.03
C PRO A 251 -10.89 13.06 -15.37
N SER A 252 -12.22 12.93 -15.34
CA SER A 252 -13.03 12.58 -16.51
C SER A 252 -12.72 11.21 -17.13
N VAL A 253 -12.30 10.23 -16.33
CA VAL A 253 -12.06 8.86 -16.82
C VAL A 253 -13.29 8.29 -17.52
N SER A 254 -13.09 7.71 -18.70
CA SER A 254 -14.10 7.04 -19.49
C SER A 254 -13.72 5.59 -19.74
N ILE A 255 -14.64 4.67 -19.45
CA ILE A 255 -14.39 3.24 -19.51
C ILE A 255 -15.37 2.62 -20.51
N THR A 256 -14.82 1.97 -21.53
CA THR A 256 -15.60 1.07 -22.39
C THR A 256 -15.53 -0.33 -21.79
N TRP A 257 -16.68 -0.79 -21.30
CA TRP A 257 -16.81 -2.11 -20.72
C TRP A 257 -17.07 -3.18 -21.78
N GLY A 258 -16.47 -4.34 -21.61
CA GLY A 258 -16.91 -5.61 -22.20
C GLY A 258 -17.58 -6.50 -21.15
N ALA A 259 -17.67 -7.80 -21.42
CA ALA A 259 -18.00 -8.77 -20.37
C ALA A 259 -16.91 -8.78 -19.28
N LYS A 260 -17.31 -8.83 -18.00
CA LYS A 260 -16.44 -8.70 -16.82
C LYS A 260 -16.89 -9.63 -15.70
N ASP A 261 -17.12 -10.89 -16.04
CA ASP A 261 -17.67 -11.89 -15.11
C ASP A 261 -16.74 -12.22 -13.93
N GLU A 262 -15.43 -12.02 -14.10
CA GLU A 262 -14.40 -12.31 -13.09
C GLU A 262 -14.03 -11.10 -12.21
N LEU A 263 -14.56 -9.90 -12.50
CA LEU A 263 -14.16 -8.66 -11.83
C LEU A 263 -14.67 -8.63 -10.39
N ARG A 264 -13.76 -8.40 -9.44
CA ARG A 264 -14.01 -8.47 -7.99
C ARG A 264 -13.95 -7.11 -7.32
N GLN A 265 -13.00 -6.28 -7.75
CA GLN A 265 -12.72 -4.99 -7.12
C GLN A 265 -12.55 -3.90 -8.16
N ILE A 266 -13.26 -2.79 -7.94
CA ILE A 266 -13.19 -1.58 -8.75
C ILE A 266 -12.92 -0.40 -7.84
N PHE A 267 -11.90 0.39 -8.19
CA PHE A 267 -11.57 1.66 -7.58
C PHE A 267 -11.63 2.77 -8.65
N LEU A 268 -12.57 3.69 -8.49
CA LEU A 268 -12.85 4.81 -9.40
C LEU A 268 -12.98 6.11 -8.62
N ASN A 269 -12.08 6.26 -7.66
CA ASN A 269 -12.05 7.32 -6.68
C ASN A 269 -11.48 8.60 -7.29
N ASN A 270 -11.99 9.77 -6.90
CA ASN A 270 -11.47 11.07 -7.37
C ASN A 270 -11.31 11.19 -8.89
N ASN A 271 -12.42 11.07 -9.62
CA ASN A 271 -12.42 11.05 -11.08
C ASN A 271 -13.32 12.10 -11.72
N GLU A 272 -13.93 12.99 -10.93
CA GLU A 272 -14.92 13.98 -11.40
C GLU A 272 -16.12 13.32 -12.14
N LEU A 273 -16.45 12.08 -11.79
CA LEU A 273 -17.53 11.35 -12.45
C LEU A 273 -18.89 11.93 -12.03
N THR A 274 -19.67 12.39 -13.01
CA THR A 274 -21.07 12.83 -12.78
C THR A 274 -22.08 11.69 -12.93
N GLY A 275 -21.68 10.60 -13.58
CA GLY A 275 -22.46 9.38 -13.71
C GLY A 275 -21.56 8.17 -13.98
N LEU A 276 -21.99 7.00 -13.51
CA LEU A 276 -21.28 5.74 -13.71
C LEU A 276 -22.28 4.65 -14.13
N SER A 277 -22.01 4.03 -15.27
CA SER A 277 -22.72 2.83 -15.73
C SER A 277 -21.78 1.65 -15.68
N LEU A 278 -22.14 0.65 -14.89
CA LEU A 278 -21.39 -0.60 -14.76
C LEU A 278 -22.04 -1.70 -15.62
N PRO A 279 -21.27 -2.64 -16.17
CA PRO A 279 -21.82 -3.82 -16.82
C PRO A 279 -22.40 -4.80 -15.77
N LEU A 280 -22.88 -5.97 -16.20
CA LEU A 280 -23.17 -7.05 -15.28
C LEU A 280 -21.86 -7.53 -14.63
N LEU A 281 -21.82 -7.54 -13.30
CA LEU A 281 -20.62 -7.85 -12.51
C LEU A 281 -20.96 -8.88 -11.41
N PRO A 282 -21.13 -10.16 -11.78
CA PRO A 282 -21.67 -11.18 -10.89
C PRO A 282 -20.75 -11.55 -9.72
N GLN A 283 -19.46 -11.21 -9.77
CA GLN A 283 -18.45 -11.52 -8.74
C GLN A 283 -17.90 -10.29 -8.01
N LEU A 284 -18.38 -9.08 -8.31
CA LEU A 284 -17.86 -7.86 -7.68
C LEU A 284 -18.22 -7.85 -6.19
N ASP A 285 -17.19 -7.80 -5.34
CA ASP A 285 -17.31 -7.78 -3.89
C ASP A 285 -16.95 -6.42 -3.27
N ARG A 286 -16.19 -5.58 -3.99
CA ARG A 286 -15.83 -4.22 -3.58
C ARG A 286 -15.97 -3.20 -4.71
N LEU A 287 -16.65 -2.10 -4.42
CA LEU A 287 -16.79 -0.96 -5.31
C LEU A 287 -16.50 0.33 -4.56
N GLU A 288 -15.50 1.07 -5.04
CA GLU A 288 -15.17 2.41 -4.55
C GLU A 288 -15.34 3.44 -5.65
N VAL A 289 -16.13 4.48 -5.34
CA VAL A 289 -16.46 5.61 -6.22
C VAL A 289 -16.50 6.91 -5.42
N GLN A 290 -15.71 7.00 -4.34
CA GLN A 290 -15.75 8.17 -3.45
C GLN A 290 -15.10 9.38 -4.12
N ASP A 291 -15.40 10.58 -3.60
CA ASP A 291 -14.85 11.84 -4.10
C ASP A 291 -15.15 12.03 -5.60
N ASN A 292 -16.42 11.93 -5.98
CA ASN A 292 -16.89 12.17 -7.34
C ASN A 292 -18.09 13.12 -7.31
N ASP A 293 -18.68 13.39 -8.48
CA ASP A 293 -19.86 14.23 -8.63
C ASP A 293 -21.13 13.42 -8.94
N LEU A 294 -21.20 12.15 -8.50
CA LEU A 294 -22.31 11.26 -8.85
C LEU A 294 -23.61 11.74 -8.21
N THR A 295 -24.63 11.98 -9.03
CA THR A 295 -25.99 12.28 -8.54
C THR A 295 -26.82 11.02 -8.29
N SER A 296 -26.43 9.90 -8.91
CA SER A 296 -27.06 8.59 -8.78
C SER A 296 -26.09 7.49 -9.16
N ILE A 297 -26.29 6.30 -8.61
CA ILE A 297 -25.58 5.08 -9.00
C ILE A 297 -26.55 3.90 -8.98
N SER A 298 -26.45 3.02 -9.97
CA SER A 298 -27.20 1.77 -10.00
C SER A 298 -26.32 0.62 -9.53
N LEU A 299 -26.83 -0.15 -8.58
CA LEU A 299 -26.18 -1.38 -8.08
C LEU A 299 -26.77 -2.65 -8.71
N ALA A 300 -27.63 -2.51 -9.72
CA ALA A 300 -28.23 -3.64 -10.41
C ALA A 300 -27.14 -4.46 -11.14
N GLY A 301 -27.21 -5.79 -11.02
CA GLY A 301 -26.23 -6.67 -11.64
C GLY A 301 -24.95 -6.90 -10.83
N ILE A 302 -24.91 -6.45 -9.57
CA ILE A 302 -23.76 -6.57 -8.66
C ILE A 302 -24.13 -7.34 -7.37
N PRO A 303 -24.71 -8.56 -7.46
CA PRO A 303 -25.39 -9.20 -6.33
C PRO A 303 -24.47 -9.67 -5.19
N MET A 304 -23.16 -9.71 -5.41
CA MET A 304 -22.15 -10.18 -4.46
C MET A 304 -21.44 -9.06 -3.71
N LEU A 305 -21.85 -7.80 -3.89
CA LEU A 305 -21.20 -6.63 -3.30
C LEU A 305 -21.24 -6.71 -1.76
N LYS A 306 -20.06 -6.58 -1.14
CA LYS A 306 -19.88 -6.61 0.33
C LYS A 306 -19.36 -5.29 0.88
N ASP A 307 -18.53 -4.58 0.13
CA ASP A 307 -17.95 -3.29 0.51
C ASP A 307 -18.32 -2.26 -0.56
N PHE A 308 -19.14 -1.28 -0.18
CA PHE A 308 -19.52 -0.19 -1.06
C PHE A 308 -19.15 1.16 -0.46
N ARG A 309 -18.28 1.89 -1.16
CA ARG A 309 -17.80 3.21 -0.74
C ARG A 309 -18.13 4.24 -1.81
N CYS A 310 -19.00 5.16 -1.45
CA CYS A 310 -19.50 6.25 -2.30
C CYS A 310 -19.58 7.59 -1.56
N SER A 311 -18.75 7.76 -0.52
CA SER A 311 -18.64 9.02 0.21
C SER A 311 -18.29 10.19 -0.71
N ASN A 312 -18.63 11.40 -0.29
CA ASN A 312 -18.33 12.67 -0.97
C ASN A 312 -18.79 12.65 -2.44
N ASN A 313 -20.11 12.58 -2.60
CA ASN A 313 -20.81 12.60 -3.88
C ASN A 313 -22.08 13.46 -3.75
N GLN A 314 -22.95 13.43 -4.76
CA GLN A 314 -24.19 14.19 -4.78
C GLN A 314 -25.43 13.28 -4.73
N LEU A 315 -25.32 12.07 -4.17
CA LEU A 315 -26.38 11.06 -4.17
C LEU A 315 -27.56 11.53 -3.31
N GLN A 316 -28.75 11.60 -3.90
CA GLN A 316 -29.99 11.94 -3.20
C GLN A 316 -30.74 10.70 -2.68
N GLN A 317 -30.49 9.56 -3.32
CA GLN A 317 -31.09 8.28 -3.00
C GLN A 317 -30.09 7.15 -3.29
N LEU A 318 -30.26 6.04 -2.60
CA LEU A 318 -29.47 4.84 -2.81
C LEU A 318 -30.36 3.60 -2.63
N ASP A 319 -30.49 2.80 -3.70
CA ASP A 319 -31.24 1.54 -3.68
C ASP A 319 -30.31 0.37 -3.36
N LEU A 320 -30.52 -0.23 -2.18
CA LEU A 320 -29.75 -1.36 -1.69
C LEU A 320 -30.39 -2.72 -2.02
N THR A 321 -31.58 -2.75 -2.64
CA THR A 321 -32.29 -4.00 -2.99
C THR A 321 -31.42 -5.01 -3.76
N PRO A 322 -30.58 -4.59 -4.73
CA PRO A 322 -29.76 -5.53 -5.49
C PRO A 322 -28.59 -6.15 -4.71
N VAL A 323 -28.20 -5.59 -3.56
CA VAL A 323 -26.93 -5.87 -2.87
C VAL A 323 -27.11 -6.41 -1.45
N GLY A 324 -27.98 -7.41 -1.28
CA GLY A 324 -28.34 -7.94 0.05
C GLY A 324 -27.21 -8.59 0.86
N GLN A 325 -26.00 -8.73 0.31
CA GLN A 325 -24.81 -9.25 0.99
C GLN A 325 -23.89 -8.15 1.55
N LEU A 326 -24.32 -6.90 1.51
CA LEU A 326 -23.50 -5.76 1.94
C LEU A 326 -23.15 -5.85 3.43
N ASP A 327 -21.84 -5.80 3.71
CA ASP A 327 -21.25 -5.78 5.05
C ASP A 327 -20.84 -4.35 5.45
N TYR A 328 -20.38 -3.54 4.48
CA TYR A 328 -19.84 -2.20 4.71
C TYR A 328 -20.45 -1.19 3.72
N LEU A 329 -20.98 -0.09 4.26
CA LEU A 329 -21.51 1.01 3.46
C LEU A 329 -20.96 2.35 3.95
N PHE A 330 -20.11 2.97 3.13
CA PHE A 330 -19.56 4.30 3.39
C PHE A 330 -20.17 5.28 2.37
N ALA A 331 -21.07 6.13 2.82
CA ALA A 331 -21.81 7.09 2.00
C ALA A 331 -21.87 8.48 2.68
N GLU A 332 -20.79 8.88 3.34
CA GLU A 332 -20.69 10.20 3.97
C GLU A 332 -20.72 11.31 2.92
N GLY A 333 -21.07 12.54 3.31
CA GLY A 333 -20.93 13.71 2.42
C GLY A 333 -21.78 13.61 1.15
N ASN A 334 -23.02 13.15 1.29
CA ASN A 334 -23.99 13.00 0.21
C ASN A 334 -25.24 13.85 0.49
N GLN A 335 -26.32 13.63 -0.26
CA GLN A 335 -27.59 14.35 -0.13
C GLN A 335 -28.75 13.43 0.28
N LEU A 336 -28.45 12.29 0.92
CA LEU A 336 -29.44 11.26 1.25
C LEU A 336 -30.41 11.77 2.32
N SER A 337 -31.70 11.79 2.00
CA SER A 337 -32.77 12.10 2.96
C SER A 337 -33.44 10.86 3.56
N HIS A 338 -33.25 9.72 2.92
CA HIS A 338 -33.77 8.42 3.35
C HIS A 338 -32.82 7.31 2.91
N LEU A 339 -32.77 6.23 3.69
CA LEU A 339 -32.05 5.01 3.36
C LEU A 339 -32.81 3.82 3.94
N ASP A 340 -33.18 2.86 3.09
CA ASP A 340 -33.81 1.60 3.51
C ASP A 340 -32.74 0.52 3.73
N LEU A 341 -32.58 0.08 4.97
CA LEU A 341 -31.64 -0.97 5.36
C LEU A 341 -32.26 -2.38 5.35
N SER A 342 -33.56 -2.52 5.10
CA SER A 342 -34.25 -3.82 5.11
C SER A 342 -33.67 -4.87 4.13
N PRO A 343 -33.07 -4.49 2.98
CA PRO A 343 -32.41 -5.46 2.10
C PRO A 343 -31.06 -5.97 2.63
N VAL A 344 -30.35 -5.21 3.46
CA VAL A 344 -28.94 -5.44 3.84
C VAL A 344 -28.79 -5.88 5.30
N LYS A 345 -29.24 -7.09 5.59
CA LYS A 345 -29.30 -7.62 6.97
C LYS A 345 -27.95 -7.91 7.63
N GLY A 346 -26.89 -7.99 6.81
CA GLY A 346 -25.53 -8.29 7.24
C GLY A 346 -24.68 -7.07 7.58
N ILE A 347 -25.22 -5.85 7.47
CA ILE A 347 -24.45 -4.62 7.61
C ILE A 347 -23.76 -4.55 8.99
N LYS A 348 -22.44 -4.28 8.96
CA LYS A 348 -21.53 -4.25 10.12
C LYS A 348 -21.04 -2.84 10.41
N GLU A 349 -20.73 -2.09 9.35
CA GLU A 349 -20.28 -0.71 9.43
C GLU A 349 -21.10 0.18 8.50
N LEU A 350 -21.61 1.27 9.06
CA LEU A 350 -22.47 2.20 8.37
C LEU A 350 -22.02 3.63 8.62
N LEU A 351 -21.40 4.24 7.61
CA LEU A 351 -20.88 5.61 7.65
C LEU A 351 -21.76 6.51 6.78
N LEU A 352 -22.56 7.36 7.42
CA LEU A 352 -23.61 8.17 6.80
C LEU A 352 -23.55 9.64 7.23
N SER A 353 -22.44 10.10 7.81
CA SER A 353 -22.25 11.49 8.21
C SER A 353 -22.49 12.46 7.06
N TYR A 354 -22.81 13.72 7.37
CA TYR A 354 -22.94 14.79 6.38
C TYR A 354 -23.96 14.48 5.28
N ASN A 355 -25.16 14.07 5.70
CA ASN A 355 -26.30 13.80 4.83
C ASN A 355 -27.53 14.61 5.28
N LYS A 356 -28.71 14.27 4.77
CA LYS A 356 -30.00 14.92 5.07
C LYS A 356 -30.96 13.97 5.79
N LEU A 357 -30.46 12.92 6.45
CA LEU A 357 -31.29 11.92 7.11
C LEU A 357 -31.97 12.52 8.34
N SER A 358 -33.31 12.49 8.39
CA SER A 358 -34.06 12.89 9.58
C SER A 358 -34.43 11.72 10.49
N GLN A 359 -34.31 10.50 9.98
CA GLN A 359 -34.62 9.25 10.67
C GLN A 359 -33.79 8.12 10.04
N LEU A 360 -33.56 7.05 10.82
CA LEU A 360 -32.93 5.83 10.34
C LEU A 360 -33.49 4.63 11.12
N ASP A 361 -34.02 3.63 10.41
CA ASP A 361 -34.51 2.38 11.02
C ASP A 361 -33.40 1.34 11.07
N LEU A 362 -32.97 0.99 12.28
CA LEU A 362 -31.93 0.00 12.54
C LEU A 362 -32.49 -1.39 12.85
N SER A 363 -33.80 -1.61 12.78
CA SER A 363 -34.46 -2.87 13.16
C SER A 363 -34.02 -4.08 12.32
N HIS A 364 -33.44 -3.84 11.15
CA HIS A 364 -32.95 -4.85 10.23
C HIS A 364 -31.42 -5.03 10.27
N SER A 365 -30.71 -4.41 11.23
CA SER A 365 -29.25 -4.31 11.24
C SER A 365 -28.59 -4.92 12.49
N PRO A 366 -28.94 -6.15 12.94
CA PRO A 366 -28.50 -6.69 14.23
C PRO A 366 -26.99 -6.94 14.34
N GLU A 367 -26.30 -6.99 13.20
CA GLU A 367 -24.85 -7.21 13.11
C GLU A 367 -24.03 -5.90 13.20
N LEU A 368 -24.70 -4.74 13.17
CA LEU A 368 -24.08 -3.43 13.15
C LEU A 368 -23.27 -3.19 14.42
N TYR A 369 -21.98 -2.87 14.25
CA TYR A 369 -21.08 -2.55 15.35
C TYR A 369 -20.48 -1.13 15.30
N LEU A 370 -20.51 -0.48 14.13
CA LEU A 370 -20.06 0.89 13.89
C LEU A 370 -21.12 1.71 13.16
N LEU A 371 -21.55 2.83 13.76
CA LEU A 371 -22.53 3.74 13.16
C LEU A 371 -22.09 5.20 13.24
N TRP A 372 -21.93 5.85 12.09
CA TRP A 372 -21.67 7.28 11.98
C TRP A 372 -22.81 8.02 11.31
N LEU A 373 -23.38 8.99 12.02
CA LEU A 373 -24.49 9.83 11.57
C LEU A 373 -24.23 11.32 11.80
N THR A 374 -22.97 11.69 12.05
CA THR A 374 -22.55 13.05 12.35
C THR A 374 -23.14 14.06 11.36
N ASP A 375 -23.61 15.21 11.84
CA ASP A 375 -24.17 16.30 11.04
C ASP A 375 -25.33 15.84 10.10
N ASN A 376 -26.27 15.04 10.64
CA ASN A 376 -27.57 14.74 10.02
C ASN A 376 -28.73 15.34 10.85
N PRO A 377 -29.85 15.76 10.25
CA PRO A 377 -31.00 16.32 10.97
C PRO A 377 -31.84 15.28 11.76
N ILE A 378 -31.21 14.25 12.35
CA ILE A 378 -31.87 13.20 13.13
C ILE A 378 -32.30 13.73 14.50
N GLN A 379 -33.57 13.51 14.85
CA GLN A 379 -34.15 13.93 16.14
C GLN A 379 -34.34 12.78 17.12
N GLU A 380 -34.53 11.56 16.62
CA GLU A 380 -34.67 10.35 17.41
C GLU A 380 -33.94 9.19 16.73
N LEU A 381 -33.36 8.30 17.55
CA LEU A 381 -32.68 7.10 17.07
C LEU A 381 -32.86 5.96 18.08
N ASP A 382 -33.40 4.84 17.63
CA ASP A 382 -33.51 3.64 18.45
C ASP A 382 -32.35 2.67 18.16
N ILE A 383 -31.42 2.56 19.11
CA ILE A 383 -30.27 1.64 19.00
C ILE A 383 -30.50 0.28 19.67
N ARG A 384 -31.66 0.01 20.27
CA ARG A 384 -31.95 -1.30 20.90
C ARG A 384 -31.84 -2.48 19.93
N PRO A 385 -32.19 -2.35 18.63
CA PRO A 385 -32.04 -3.45 17.67
C PRO A 385 -30.60 -3.78 17.29
N VAL A 386 -29.60 -2.98 17.69
CA VAL A 386 -28.19 -3.15 17.31
C VAL A 386 -27.30 -3.48 18.52
N PRO A 387 -27.44 -4.67 19.14
CA PRO A 387 -26.78 -5.00 20.40
C PRO A 387 -25.26 -5.15 20.30
N LYS A 388 -24.69 -5.24 19.08
CA LYS A 388 -23.25 -5.36 18.83
C LYS A 388 -22.54 -4.01 18.70
N LEU A 389 -23.28 -2.91 18.77
CA LEU A 389 -22.75 -1.56 18.62
C LEU A 389 -21.66 -1.25 19.66
N PHE A 390 -20.46 -0.89 19.22
CA PHE A 390 -19.41 -0.44 20.13
C PHE A 390 -18.80 0.89 19.71
N SER A 391 -19.33 1.53 18.67
CA SER A 391 -18.86 2.82 18.19
C SER A 391 -19.99 3.59 17.54
N LEU A 392 -20.27 4.79 18.08
CA LEU A 392 -21.48 5.55 17.79
C LEU A 392 -21.19 7.06 17.73
N PHE A 393 -21.46 7.65 16.58
CA PHE A 393 -21.10 9.03 16.28
C PHE A 393 -22.35 9.80 15.83
N LEU A 394 -22.83 10.68 16.71
CA LEU A 394 -24.08 11.43 16.60
C LEU A 394 -23.84 12.93 16.85
N ASP A 395 -22.61 13.40 16.64
CA ASP A 395 -22.25 14.81 16.79
C ASP A 395 -22.95 15.64 15.71
N GLY A 396 -23.45 16.83 16.03
CA GLY A 396 -24.11 17.66 15.01
C GLY A 396 -25.49 17.16 14.60
N CYS A 397 -26.02 16.11 15.25
CA CYS A 397 -27.41 15.71 15.08
C CYS A 397 -28.36 16.72 15.75
N MET A 398 -29.67 16.50 15.60
CA MET A 398 -30.72 17.33 16.22
C MET A 398 -31.41 16.59 17.37
N LEU A 399 -30.67 15.80 18.15
CA LEU A 399 -31.22 14.98 19.24
C LEU A 399 -31.57 15.85 20.45
N SER A 400 -32.74 15.62 21.05
CA SER A 400 -33.13 16.23 22.33
C SER A 400 -32.48 15.50 23.52
N ASP A 401 -32.52 16.12 24.71
CA ASP A 401 -32.06 15.46 25.95
C ASP A 401 -32.74 14.09 26.16
N SER A 402 -34.05 13.99 25.94
CA SER A 402 -34.77 12.72 26.10
C SER A 402 -34.35 11.65 25.09
N ALA A 403 -34.02 12.05 23.86
CA ALA A 403 -33.52 11.14 22.83
C ALA A 403 -32.12 10.61 23.20
N LEU A 404 -31.23 11.50 23.65
CA LEU A 404 -29.90 11.12 24.12
C LEU A 404 -29.96 10.21 25.36
N GLU A 405 -30.83 10.50 26.33
CA GLU A 405 -31.03 9.64 27.51
C GLU A 405 -31.49 8.23 27.12
N ALA A 406 -32.42 8.11 26.17
CA ALA A 406 -32.87 6.82 25.66
C ALA A 406 -31.72 6.03 25.02
N ILE A 407 -30.87 6.70 24.23
CA ILE A 407 -29.68 6.11 23.60
C ILE A 407 -28.69 5.64 24.67
N LEU A 408 -28.29 6.53 25.60
CA LEU A 408 -27.33 6.22 26.67
C LEU A 408 -27.75 5.01 27.51
N LYS A 409 -29.05 4.92 27.81
CA LYS A 409 -29.64 3.77 28.51
C LYS A 409 -29.56 2.48 27.68
N ALA A 410 -29.78 2.57 26.37
CA ALA A 410 -29.77 1.44 25.44
C ALA A 410 -28.38 0.98 25.01
N LEU A 411 -27.31 1.77 25.25
CA LEU A 411 -25.94 1.38 24.91
C LEU A 411 -25.58 -0.01 25.47
N PRO A 412 -24.92 -0.89 24.70
CA PRO A 412 -24.42 -2.15 25.22
C PRO A 412 -23.19 -1.96 26.11
N ASP A 413 -22.90 -2.98 26.92
CA ASP A 413 -21.65 -3.11 27.68
C ASP A 413 -20.54 -3.62 26.76
N ILE A 414 -19.43 -2.88 26.69
CA ILE A 414 -18.33 -3.13 25.76
C ILE A 414 -16.97 -3.30 26.46
N HIS A 415 -16.95 -3.61 27.75
CA HIS A 415 -15.68 -3.82 28.47
C HIS A 415 -14.83 -4.94 27.87
N THR A 416 -15.48 -5.99 27.37
CA THR A 416 -14.83 -7.18 26.78
C THR A 416 -14.23 -6.95 25.40
N ILE A 417 -14.56 -5.84 24.75
CA ILE A 417 -14.01 -5.52 23.43
C ILE A 417 -12.57 -5.03 23.61
N GLU A 418 -11.61 -5.70 23.01
CA GLU A 418 -10.22 -5.21 23.00
C GLU A 418 -10.04 -4.25 21.80
N ALA A 419 -9.61 -3.03 22.09
CA ALA A 419 -9.26 -2.03 21.09
C ALA A 419 -7.74 -1.87 21.11
N SER A 420 -7.08 -2.16 19.98
CA SER A 420 -5.66 -1.83 19.81
C SER A 420 -5.54 -0.33 19.51
N GLU A 421 -4.50 0.31 20.03
CA GLU A 421 -4.21 1.73 19.73
C GLU A 421 -3.77 1.92 18.27
N ARG A 422 -3.29 0.85 17.61
CA ARG A 422 -2.77 0.89 16.23
C ARG A 422 -3.82 0.73 15.13
N THR A 423 -4.87 -0.08 15.33
CA THR A 423 -5.80 -0.49 14.25
C THR A 423 -7.28 -0.33 14.62
N ALA A 424 -7.55 0.29 15.77
CA ALA A 424 -8.87 0.29 16.38
C ALA A 424 -9.09 1.50 17.30
N TRP A 425 -8.39 2.61 17.06
CA TRP A 425 -8.39 3.77 17.95
C TRP A 425 -9.78 4.43 18.06
N TRP A 426 -10.63 4.32 17.04
CA TRP A 426 -12.04 4.76 17.02
C TRP A 426 -13.00 3.80 17.72
N LYS A 427 -12.55 2.61 18.13
CA LYS A 427 -13.38 1.66 18.88
C LYS A 427 -13.72 2.23 20.25
N LYS A 428 -14.92 1.88 20.72
CA LYS A 428 -15.51 2.31 22.00
C LYS A 428 -15.93 3.77 22.08
N TRP A 429 -15.85 4.53 21.00
CA TRP A 429 -16.17 5.95 21.05
C TRP A 429 -17.66 6.23 20.97
N LEU A 430 -18.09 7.17 21.81
CA LEU A 430 -19.39 7.82 21.76
C LEU A 430 -19.19 9.32 21.57
N LEU A 431 -19.64 9.86 20.44
CA LEU A 431 -19.57 11.28 20.12
C LEU A 431 -20.98 11.88 20.02
N ILE A 432 -21.36 12.77 20.93
CA ILE A 432 -22.74 13.29 21.06
C ILE A 432 -22.81 14.81 21.34
N LYS A 433 -21.71 15.55 21.21
CA LYS A 433 -21.57 16.90 21.79
C LYS A 433 -22.42 17.98 21.10
N ARG A 434 -22.33 18.15 19.78
CA ARG A 434 -23.00 19.23 19.02
C ARG A 434 -24.48 18.92 18.74
N ASN A 435 -25.25 18.51 19.75
CA ASN A 435 -26.69 18.37 19.63
C ASN A 435 -27.38 19.63 20.19
N PRO A 436 -27.87 20.56 19.34
CA PRO A 436 -28.32 21.88 19.78
C PRO A 436 -29.62 21.84 20.59
N LEU A 437 -30.35 20.72 20.55
CA LEU A 437 -31.55 20.49 21.36
C LEU A 437 -31.25 19.81 22.71
N ALA A 438 -29.98 19.55 23.01
CA ALA A 438 -29.53 18.98 24.26
C ALA A 438 -28.69 19.99 25.05
N GLN A 439 -28.90 20.11 26.36
CA GLN A 439 -28.18 21.09 27.18
C GLN A 439 -26.96 20.49 27.88
N THR A 440 -27.06 19.27 28.43
CA THR A 440 -25.94 18.52 29.02
C THR A 440 -26.32 17.04 29.17
N PRO A 441 -25.93 16.14 28.25
CA PRO A 441 -26.22 14.73 28.40
C PRO A 441 -25.40 14.11 29.55
N ASP A 442 -26.06 13.37 30.46
CA ASP A 442 -25.38 12.57 31.51
C ASP A 442 -24.75 11.32 30.90
N ALA A 443 -23.53 11.49 30.39
CA ALA A 443 -22.80 10.41 29.73
C ALA A 443 -22.11 9.44 30.70
N GLN A 444 -22.28 9.59 32.03
CA GLN A 444 -21.65 8.72 33.01
C GLN A 444 -22.06 7.25 32.81
N GLN A 445 -23.31 7.01 32.38
CA GLN A 445 -23.80 5.66 32.06
C GLN A 445 -23.01 4.99 30.94
N ALA A 446 -22.62 5.74 29.90
CA ALA A 446 -21.82 5.22 28.80
C ALA A 446 -20.41 4.83 29.28
N VAL A 447 -19.77 5.70 30.09
CA VAL A 447 -18.45 5.41 30.68
C VAL A 447 -18.49 4.14 31.54
N THR A 448 -19.53 3.97 32.36
CA THR A 448 -19.71 2.76 33.18
C THR A 448 -19.96 1.48 32.38
N LYS A 449 -20.24 1.59 31.07
CA LYS A 449 -20.38 0.47 30.12
C LYS A 449 -19.13 0.27 29.26
N GLY A 450 -18.03 0.98 29.56
CA GLY A 450 -16.75 0.86 28.87
C GLY A 450 -16.59 1.78 27.66
N TRP A 451 -17.52 2.72 27.43
CA TRP A 451 -17.41 3.68 26.33
C TRP A 451 -16.45 4.82 26.66
N LYS A 452 -15.65 5.20 25.67
CA LYS A 452 -14.90 6.46 25.65
C LYS A 452 -15.85 7.54 25.14
N VAL A 453 -16.25 8.45 26.02
CA VAL A 453 -17.12 9.56 25.65
C VAL A 453 -16.27 10.81 25.45
N ASP A 454 -16.35 11.43 24.27
CA ASP A 454 -15.78 12.75 24.11
C ASP A 454 -16.81 13.84 24.43
N LEU A 455 -16.51 14.62 25.47
CA LEU A 455 -17.26 15.83 25.84
C LEU A 455 -16.44 17.11 25.60
N LEU A 456 -15.17 16.98 25.18
CA LEU A 456 -14.20 18.06 25.11
C LEU A 456 -14.05 18.53 23.66
N ASP A 457 -13.60 19.76 23.47
CA ASP A 457 -13.23 20.33 22.15
C ASP A 457 -11.94 19.70 21.58
N ALA A 458 -11.53 18.54 22.10
CA ALA A 458 -10.29 17.83 21.79
C ALA A 458 -10.57 16.43 21.23
N TRP A 459 -11.63 16.29 20.43
CA TRP A 459 -11.73 15.19 19.48
C TRP A 459 -10.46 15.20 18.63
N PRO A 460 -9.68 14.10 18.57
CA PRO A 460 -8.40 14.08 17.85
C PRO A 460 -8.52 14.24 16.33
N GLY A 461 -9.74 14.43 15.81
CA GLY A 461 -10.01 14.84 14.43
C GLY A 461 -10.74 16.20 14.30
N ARG A 462 -10.61 17.13 15.26
CA ARG A 462 -11.11 18.52 15.11
C ARG A 462 -10.02 19.55 14.86
N ASP A 463 -8.78 19.30 15.29
CA ASP A 463 -7.66 20.20 15.08
C ASP A 463 -6.55 19.46 14.32
N ASN A 464 -6.41 19.77 13.03
CA ASN A 464 -5.48 19.10 12.10
C ASN A 464 -4.06 19.69 12.18
N GLY A 465 -3.68 20.20 13.35
CA GLY A 465 -2.34 20.69 13.67
C GLY A 465 -1.58 19.71 14.55
N ILE A 466 -0.35 19.37 14.18
CA ILE A 466 0.60 18.69 15.08
C ILE A 466 1.36 19.78 15.85
N SER A 467 1.11 19.93 17.16
CA SER A 467 1.62 21.06 17.96
C SER A 467 3.00 20.82 18.59
N ASN A 468 3.61 21.92 19.05
CA ASN A 468 5.03 22.19 19.34
C ASN A 468 5.79 21.30 20.32
N VAL A 469 5.20 20.24 20.87
CA VAL A 469 5.88 19.29 21.75
C VAL A 469 5.56 17.89 21.26
N LEU A 470 6.54 17.24 20.63
CA LEU A 470 6.51 15.82 20.30
C LEU A 470 6.60 15.02 21.61
N GLU A 471 5.49 14.95 22.35
CA GLU A 471 5.31 13.86 23.31
C GLU A 471 5.08 12.55 22.55
N ALA A 472 5.38 11.46 23.24
CA ALA A 472 5.69 10.13 22.72
C ALA A 472 4.59 9.40 21.92
N THR A 473 3.50 10.08 21.52
CA THR A 473 2.64 9.71 20.38
C THR A 473 1.54 10.69 20.10
N GLN A 474 1.25 10.90 18.82
CA GLN A 474 0.04 11.59 18.40
C GLN A 474 -0.60 10.91 17.20
N THR A 475 -1.64 10.10 17.46
CA THR A 475 -2.58 9.69 16.42
C THR A 475 -3.56 10.83 16.15
N ARG A 476 -3.64 11.27 14.90
CA ARG A 476 -4.65 12.21 14.40
C ARG A 476 -5.53 11.51 13.39
N ILE A 477 -6.68 12.12 13.12
CA ILE A 477 -7.62 11.65 12.13
C ILE A 477 -7.82 12.77 11.14
N ILE A 478 -7.41 12.57 9.90
CA ILE A 478 -7.58 13.56 8.85
C ILE A 478 -8.68 13.08 7.91
N ARG A 479 -9.68 13.92 7.65
CA ARG A 479 -10.75 13.61 6.69
C ARG A 479 -10.29 13.88 5.27
N SER A 480 -10.87 13.17 4.29
CA SER A 480 -10.71 13.52 2.87
C SER A 480 -11.06 15.00 2.65
N GLY A 481 -10.16 15.75 2.01
CA GLY A 481 -10.29 17.19 1.76
C GLY A 481 -9.86 18.14 2.90
N GLU A 482 -9.50 17.63 4.08
CA GLU A 482 -8.96 18.46 5.17
C GLU A 482 -7.43 18.64 5.05
N ARG A 483 -6.92 19.83 5.42
CA ARG A 483 -5.47 20.12 5.41
C ARG A 483 -4.79 19.64 6.69
N LEU A 484 -3.65 18.96 6.55
CA LEU A 484 -2.75 18.66 7.66
C LEU A 484 -1.67 19.75 7.77
N ALA A 485 -1.71 20.53 8.85
CA ALA A 485 -0.66 21.49 9.15
C ALA A 485 0.41 20.83 10.03
N LEU A 486 1.64 20.76 9.50
CA LEU A 486 2.82 20.40 10.28
C LEU A 486 3.51 21.68 10.74
N TYR A 487 3.62 21.87 12.05
CA TYR A 487 4.33 23.02 12.63
C TYR A 487 5.73 22.60 13.10
N PRO A 488 6.77 22.66 12.25
CA PRO A 488 8.13 22.34 12.66
C PRO A 488 8.62 23.30 13.75
N SER A 489 9.36 22.79 14.74
CA SER A 489 9.99 23.55 15.80
C SER A 489 11.51 23.37 15.78
N GLU A 490 12.24 24.16 16.58
CA GLU A 490 13.70 24.02 16.73
C GLU A 490 14.13 22.65 17.32
N TYR A 491 13.16 21.82 17.74
CA TYR A 491 13.38 20.47 18.28
C TYR A 491 12.90 19.36 17.34
N THR A 492 12.43 19.67 16.13
CA THR A 492 12.06 18.65 15.14
C THR A 492 13.31 17.88 14.70
N PRO A 493 13.34 16.54 14.83
CA PRO A 493 14.47 15.74 14.36
C PRO A 493 14.75 16.00 12.89
N SER A 494 16.04 16.03 12.50
CA SER A 494 16.44 16.20 11.10
C SER A 494 16.00 15.05 10.21
N ASP A 495 15.62 13.91 10.80
CA ASP A 495 15.20 12.69 10.12
C ASP A 495 14.02 12.05 10.85
N PHE A 496 12.84 12.04 10.23
CA PHE A 496 11.67 11.34 10.74
C PHE A 496 10.84 10.79 9.58
N SER A 497 10.06 9.74 9.86
CA SER A 497 9.15 9.11 8.92
C SER A 497 7.71 9.28 9.38
N LEU A 498 6.84 9.73 8.48
CA LEU A 498 5.39 9.78 8.66
C LEU A 498 4.79 8.50 8.07
N TYR A 499 3.90 7.85 8.80
CA TYR A 499 3.10 6.73 8.30
C TYR A 499 1.63 7.07 8.44
N LEU A 500 0.88 6.91 7.36
CA LEU A 500 -0.54 7.19 7.28
C LEU A 500 -1.29 5.87 7.08
N TYR A 501 -2.18 5.51 8.00
CA TYR A 501 -2.99 4.29 7.91
C TYR A 501 -4.46 4.63 7.74
N ASP A 502 -5.22 3.89 6.92
CA ASP A 502 -6.68 4.03 6.86
C ASP A 502 -7.36 3.45 8.11
N LEU A 503 -8.68 3.59 8.21
CA LEU A 503 -9.48 3.03 9.30
C LEU A 503 -9.44 1.50 9.39
N SER A 504 -9.03 0.82 8.32
CA SER A 504 -8.86 -0.64 8.27
C SER A 504 -7.47 -1.09 8.76
N GLY A 505 -6.56 -0.13 9.02
CA GLY A 505 -5.19 -0.39 9.45
C GLY A 505 -4.23 -0.66 8.28
N VAL A 506 -4.67 -0.44 7.04
CA VAL A 506 -3.81 -0.51 5.85
C VAL A 506 -2.98 0.76 5.78
N LEU A 507 -1.68 0.61 5.59
CA LEU A 507 -0.78 1.75 5.34
C LEU A 507 -1.12 2.34 3.96
N VAL A 508 -1.55 3.60 3.96
CA VAL A 508 -1.99 4.34 2.77
C VAL A 508 -0.86 5.17 2.19
N ALA A 509 0.01 5.74 3.04
CA ALA A 509 1.11 6.57 2.58
C ALA A 509 2.24 6.65 3.61
N THR A 510 3.45 6.93 3.15
CA THR A 510 4.60 7.26 3.97
C THR A 510 5.28 8.53 3.47
N ALA A 511 5.88 9.31 4.36
CA ALA A 511 6.70 10.48 3.97
C ALA A 511 8.00 10.51 4.77
N THR A 512 9.14 10.73 4.09
CA THR A 512 10.47 10.78 4.70
C THR A 512 11.24 12.03 4.24
N GLN A 513 11.87 12.73 5.19
CA GLN A 513 12.69 13.95 5.06
C GLN A 513 12.00 15.22 4.50
N LEU A 514 11.99 16.28 5.34
CA LEU A 514 11.02 17.37 5.25
C LEU A 514 11.64 18.78 5.20
N SER A 515 12.86 18.95 4.67
CA SER A 515 13.56 20.24 4.75
C SER A 515 12.87 21.44 4.07
N GLN A 516 11.68 21.29 3.44
CA GLN A 516 10.85 22.39 2.96
C GLN A 516 9.31 22.24 3.09
N LEU A 517 8.77 21.28 3.83
CA LEU A 517 7.31 21.03 3.85
C LEU A 517 6.65 21.71 5.05
N SER A 518 6.22 22.96 4.88
CA SER A 518 5.37 23.68 5.86
C SER A 518 3.89 23.28 5.79
N GLU A 519 3.51 22.49 4.80
CA GLU A 519 2.14 22.03 4.54
C GLU A 519 2.23 20.69 3.82
N ILE A 520 1.66 19.62 4.39
CA ILE A 520 1.38 18.41 3.60
C ILE A 520 -0.03 18.61 3.04
N ARG A 521 -0.10 18.94 1.75
CA ARG A 521 -1.32 18.61 1.01
C ARG A 521 -1.31 17.11 0.86
N LEU A 522 -2.18 16.45 1.63
CA LEU A 522 -2.61 15.13 1.21
C LEU A 522 -3.17 15.34 -0.19
N GLY A 523 -2.52 14.77 -1.21
CA GLY A 523 -3.16 14.66 -2.52
C GLY A 523 -4.48 13.90 -2.34
N ASP A 524 -5.35 13.95 -3.34
CA ASP A 524 -6.66 13.29 -3.30
C ASP A 524 -6.59 11.76 -3.07
N ALA A 525 -5.39 11.18 -2.98
CA ALA A 525 -5.07 9.83 -2.55
C ALA A 525 -5.42 9.48 -1.07
N THR A 526 -6.17 10.30 -0.33
CA THR A 526 -6.56 9.97 1.05
C THR A 526 -8.07 9.89 1.22
N GLN A 527 -8.63 8.79 0.76
CA GLN A 527 -10.06 8.47 0.85
C GLN A 527 -10.53 7.94 2.22
N HIS A 528 -9.78 8.22 3.30
CA HIS A 528 -10.03 7.66 4.62
C HIS A 528 -9.65 8.63 5.73
N TYR A 529 -10.27 8.42 6.89
CA TYR A 529 -9.80 8.93 8.18
C TYR A 529 -8.43 8.30 8.49
N LEU A 530 -7.36 9.07 8.33
CA LEU A 530 -5.99 8.56 8.44
C LEU A 530 -5.41 8.65 9.86
N CYS A 531 -4.83 7.58 10.38
CA CYS A 531 -3.98 7.56 11.57
C CYS A 531 -2.53 7.92 11.18
N ILE A 532 -1.94 8.90 11.87
CA ILE A 532 -0.55 9.32 11.64
C ILE A 532 0.36 8.76 12.72
N THR A 533 1.42 8.05 12.34
CA THR A 533 2.54 7.72 13.24
C THR A 533 3.79 8.46 12.77
N ILE A 534 4.48 9.14 13.70
CA ILE A 534 5.77 9.80 13.45
C ILE A 534 6.86 8.98 14.13
N ILE A 535 7.83 8.49 13.36
CA ILE A 535 9.00 7.77 13.87
C ILE A 535 10.22 8.69 13.79
N ASP A 536 10.89 8.91 14.92
CA ASP A 536 12.19 9.59 14.99
C ASP A 536 13.30 8.66 14.47
N GLY A 537 13.97 9.08 13.39
CA GLY A 537 15.02 8.31 12.73
C GLY A 537 16.28 8.13 13.57
N ALA A 538 16.54 9.01 14.55
CA ALA A 538 17.73 8.91 15.40
C ALA A 538 17.63 7.86 16.51
N THR A 539 16.41 7.56 16.97
CA THR A 539 16.20 6.66 18.12
C THR A 539 15.52 5.34 17.78
N GLN A 540 14.98 5.17 16.55
CA GLN A 540 14.22 3.98 16.12
C GLN A 540 13.12 3.59 17.13
N ARG A 541 12.67 4.55 17.95
CA ARG A 541 11.58 4.31 18.90
C ARG A 541 10.28 4.53 18.15
N VAL A 542 9.48 3.47 18.08
CA VAL A 542 8.06 3.61 17.81
C VAL A 542 7.50 4.35 19.01
N LEU A 543 7.27 5.64 18.81
CA LEU A 543 6.31 6.37 19.60
C LEU A 543 4.97 5.70 19.27
N LEU A 544 4.42 4.93 20.23
CA LEU A 544 3.07 4.33 20.16
C LEU A 544 2.03 5.02 21.03
#